data_AF-X0UH50-F1
#
_entry.id   AF-X0UH50-F1
#
_cell.length_a   1.000
_cell.length_b   1.000
_cell.length_c   1.000
_cell.angle_alpha   90.00
_cell.angle_beta   90.00
_cell.angle_gamma   90.00
#
_symmetry.space_group_name_H-M   'P 1'
#
loop_
_entity.id
_entity.type
_entity.pdbx_description
1 polymer ?
#
loop_
_entity_poly.entity_id
_entity_poly.type
_entity_poly.pdbx_seq_one_letter_code
_entity_poly.pdbx_strand_id
1 'polypeptide(L)'
;LYPNELYNPGAVDFIRRCKTKKEAIKILDYLLKRNEITNEDYNRYKIYISQEDGLEKLINESGGLKRPGYYMRKYYKKSPNNQKLNNNND
;
A
#
# COMPACT_ATOMS: atom_id res chain seq x y z
N LEU A 1 -8.57 11.51 13.86
CA LEU A 1 -7.90 11.70 12.56
C LEU A 1 -7.73 10.34 11.89
N TYR A 2 -8.07 10.21 10.61
CA TYR A 2 -7.67 9.01 9.88
C TYR A 2 -6.17 9.09 9.49
N PRO A 3 -5.51 7.95 9.33
CA PRO A 3 -4.10 7.87 8.93
C PRO A 3 -3.78 8.57 7.61
N ASN A 4 -2.61 9.19 7.52
CA ASN A 4 -2.16 9.91 6.33
C ASN A 4 -2.15 9.04 5.07
N GLU A 5 -1.82 7.74 5.19
CA GLU A 5 -1.82 6.77 4.06
C GLU A 5 -3.21 6.50 3.43
N LEU A 6 -4.30 7.03 4.01
CA LEU A 6 -5.65 7.01 3.44
C LEU A 6 -5.95 8.26 2.60
N TYR A 7 -5.41 9.42 2.98
CA TYR A 7 -5.72 10.69 2.35
C TYR A 7 -4.66 11.11 1.33
N ASN A 8 -3.40 10.86 1.65
CA ASN A 8 -2.27 11.23 0.81
C ASN A 8 -1.29 10.04 0.73
N PRO A 9 -1.65 8.98 0.00
CA PRO A 9 -0.78 7.82 -0.16
C PRO A 9 0.51 8.22 -0.90
N GLY A 10 1.65 7.83 -0.34
CA GLY A 10 2.96 8.01 -0.98
C GLY A 10 3.31 6.85 -1.92
N ALA A 11 4.46 6.96 -2.60
CA ALA A 11 4.93 5.92 -3.53
C ALA A 11 4.97 4.52 -2.91
N VAL A 12 5.45 4.41 -1.67
CA VAL A 12 5.52 3.14 -0.92
C VAL A 12 4.14 2.55 -0.69
N ASP A 13 3.11 3.36 -0.45
CA ASP A 13 1.74 2.88 -0.23
C ASP A 13 1.17 2.16 -1.45
N PHE A 14 1.51 2.63 -2.65
CA PHE A 14 1.16 1.99 -3.92
C PHE A 14 2.05 0.77 -4.20
N ILE A 15 3.36 0.87 -3.97
CA ILE A 15 4.31 -0.25 -4.15
C ILE A 15 3.92 -1.46 -3.29
N ARG A 16 3.43 -1.23 -2.07
CA ARG A 16 2.94 -2.29 -1.17
C ARG A 16 1.74 -3.08 -1.70
N ARG A 17 1.21 -2.76 -2.87
CA ARG A 17 0.18 -3.55 -3.56
C ARG A 17 0.71 -4.34 -4.76
N CYS A 18 1.95 -4.08 -5.18
CA CYS A 18 2.57 -4.73 -6.32
C CYS A 18 3.02 -6.15 -5.94
N LYS A 19 2.92 -7.06 -6.92
CA LYS A 19 3.41 -8.45 -6.83
C LYS A 19 4.69 -8.64 -7.63
N THR A 20 4.96 -7.77 -8.59
CA THR A 20 6.13 -7.87 -9.47
C THR A 20 6.91 -6.57 -9.52
N LYS A 21 8.23 -6.65 -9.76
CA LYS A 21 9.08 -5.47 -9.97
C LYS A 21 8.54 -4.59 -11.10
N LYS A 22 8.04 -5.20 -12.19
CA LYS A 22 7.46 -4.49 -13.35
C LYS A 22 6.25 -3.64 -12.97
N GLU A 23 5.37 -4.15 -12.10
CA GLU A 23 4.24 -3.36 -11.58
C GLU A 23 4.73 -2.17 -10.75
N ALA A 24 5.70 -2.40 -9.86
CA ALA A 24 6.24 -1.35 -9.01
C ALA A 24 6.93 -0.24 -9.82
N ILE A 25 7.70 -0.60 -10.86
CA ILE A 25 8.31 0.39 -11.76
C ILE A 25 7.24 1.19 -12.52
N LYS A 26 6.17 0.55 -13.02
CA LYS A 26 5.06 1.28 -13.68
C LYS A 26 4.37 2.27 -12.73
N ILE A 27 4.22 1.92 -11.46
CA ILE A 27 3.71 2.83 -10.44
C ILE A 27 4.66 4.02 -10.28
N LEU A 28 5.96 3.79 -10.16
CA LEU A 28 6.95 4.88 -10.08
C LEU A 28 6.92 5.78 -11.31
N ASP A 29 6.82 5.21 -12.52
CA ASP A 29 6.73 5.99 -13.77
C ASP A 29 5.50 6.90 -13.76
N TYR A 30 4.36 6.36 -13.32
CA TYR A 30 3.11 7.11 -13.21
C TYR A 30 3.20 8.26 -12.21
N LEU A 31 3.79 8.02 -11.04
CA LEU A 31 3.97 9.03 -9.99
C LEU A 31 4.95 10.13 -10.43
N LEU A 32 6.05 9.76 -11.09
CA LEU A 32 7.01 10.72 -11.64
C LEU A 32 6.36 11.60 -12.70
N LYS A 33 5.59 11.02 -13.63
CA LYS A 33 4.86 11.78 -14.67
C LYS A 33 3.88 12.80 -14.09
N ARG A 34 3.35 12.54 -12.88
CA ARG A 34 2.43 13.43 -12.18
C ARG A 34 3.14 14.40 -11.22
N ASN A 35 4.47 14.39 -11.18
CA ASN A 35 5.29 15.15 -10.23
C ASN A 35 4.95 14.85 -8.76
N GLU A 36 4.45 13.64 -8.47
CA GLU A 36 4.18 13.19 -7.08
C GLU A 36 5.44 12.66 -6.39
N ILE A 37 6.48 12.35 -7.17
CA ILE A 37 7.84 12.04 -6.70
C ILE A 37 8.86 12.78 -7.56
N THR A 38 10.02 13.05 -6.98
CA THR A 38 11.14 13.65 -7.72
C THR A 38 11.86 12.61 -8.60
N ASN A 39 12.65 13.08 -9.57
CA ASN A 39 13.55 12.19 -10.34
C ASN A 39 14.54 11.45 -9.43
N GLU A 40 15.01 12.11 -8.36
CA GLU A 40 15.92 11.50 -7.40
C GLU A 40 15.25 10.36 -6.63
N ASP A 41 14.03 10.59 -6.12
CA ASP A 41 13.24 9.56 -5.45
C ASP A 41 12.94 8.39 -6.39
N TYR A 42 12.54 8.68 -7.62
CA TYR A 42 12.28 7.67 -8.65
C TYR A 42 13.51 6.76 -8.85
N ASN A 43 14.68 7.36 -9.07
CA ASN A 43 15.91 6.60 -9.31
C ASN A 43 16.31 5.78 -8.08
N ARG A 44 16.19 6.36 -6.87
CA ARG A 44 16.47 5.66 -5.62
C ARG A 44 15.58 4.42 -5.47
N TYR A 45 14.27 4.56 -5.66
CA TYR A 45 13.35 3.42 -5.57
C TYR A 45 13.59 2.39 -6.67
N LYS A 46 13.83 2.83 -7.90
CA LYS A 46 14.08 1.94 -9.04
C LYS A 46 15.33 1.08 -8.84
N ILE A 47 16.42 1.69 -8.38
CA ILE A 47 17.65 0.96 -8.06
C ILE A 47 17.40 -0.08 -6.97
N TYR A 48 16.76 0.34 -5.85
CA TYR A 48 16.46 -0.55 -4.74
C TYR A 48 15.57 -1.74 -5.17
N ILE A 49 14.46 -1.47 -5.86
CA ILE A 49 13.51 -2.50 -6.33
C ILE A 49 14.14 -3.47 -7.34
N SER A 50 15.12 -3.01 -8.12
CA SER A 50 15.77 -3.83 -9.15
C SER A 50 16.68 -4.91 -8.57
N GLN A 51 17.19 -4.72 -7.34
CA GLN A 51 17.96 -5.75 -6.61
C GLN A 51 17.17 -7.04 -6.47
N GLU A 52 17.84 -8.19 -6.34
CA GLU A 52 17.24 -9.54 -6.32
C GLU A 52 15.96 -9.62 -5.48
N ASP A 53 16.04 -9.28 -4.20
CA ASP A 53 14.89 -9.26 -3.26
C ASP A 53 14.37 -7.85 -2.95
N GLY A 54 14.77 -6.84 -3.73
CA GLY A 54 14.55 -5.43 -3.40
C GLY A 54 13.08 -5.06 -3.22
N LEU A 55 12.20 -5.56 -4.09
CA LEU A 55 10.76 -5.31 -3.94
C LEU A 55 10.20 -5.93 -2.65
N GLU A 56 10.54 -7.17 -2.36
CA GLU A 56 10.05 -7.88 -1.18
C GLU A 56 10.52 -7.22 0.10
N LYS A 57 11.82 -6.86 0.18
CA LYS A 57 12.40 -6.14 1.31
C LYS A 57 11.69 -4.82 1.56
N LEU A 58 11.51 -4.00 0.52
CA LEU A 58 10.81 -2.72 0.62
C LEU A 58 9.40 -2.90 1.20
N ILE A 59 8.66 -3.90 0.70
CA ILE A 59 7.30 -4.18 1.15
C ILE A 59 7.29 -4.61 2.61
N ASN A 60 8.18 -5.53 3.00
CA ASN A 60 8.24 -6.09 4.35
C ASN A 60 8.65 -5.02 5.38
N GLU A 61 9.69 -4.25 5.09
CA GLU A 61 10.15 -3.12 5.92
C GLU A 61 9.06 -2.04 6.07
N SER A 62 8.22 -1.88 5.06
CA SER A 62 7.14 -0.89 5.06
C SER A 62 5.82 -1.42 5.67
N GLY A 63 5.85 -2.53 6.41
CA GLY A 63 4.69 -3.09 7.10
C GLY A 63 3.88 -4.11 6.29
N GLY A 64 4.52 -4.75 5.30
CA GLY A 64 3.99 -5.87 4.53
C GLY A 64 3.01 -5.51 3.41
N LEU A 65 2.64 -6.53 2.62
CA LEU A 65 1.77 -6.41 1.46
C LEU A 65 0.35 -5.96 1.83
N LYS A 66 -0.13 -4.88 1.22
CA LYS A 66 -1.51 -4.39 1.34
C LYS A 66 -2.46 -5.23 0.48
N ARG A 67 -2.86 -6.39 1.01
CA ARG A 67 -3.87 -7.27 0.38
C ARG A 67 -5.24 -6.58 0.25
N PRO A 68 -6.12 -7.01 -0.65
CA PRO A 68 -7.50 -6.53 -0.73
C PRO A 68 -8.15 -6.46 0.67
N GLY A 69 -8.86 -5.37 0.96
CA GLY A 69 -9.43 -5.10 2.30
C GLY A 69 -8.43 -4.64 3.37
N TYR A 70 -7.18 -4.30 3.04
CA TYR A 70 -6.16 -3.84 4.00
C TYR A 70 -6.68 -2.71 4.90
N TYR A 71 -7.18 -1.63 4.31
CA TYR A 71 -7.67 -0.47 5.06
C TYR A 71 -8.90 -0.80 5.92
N MET A 72 -9.80 -1.66 5.43
CA MET A 72 -10.93 -2.16 6.21
C MET A 72 -10.43 -2.87 7.47
N ARG A 73 -9.54 -3.86 7.32
CA ARG A 73 -9.00 -4.61 8.46
C ARG A 73 -8.21 -3.73 9.43
N LYS A 74 -7.46 -2.75 8.91
CA LYS A 74 -6.57 -1.91 9.71
C LYS A 74 -7.30 -0.80 10.46
N TYR A 75 -8.31 -0.17 9.83
CA TYR A 75 -8.91 1.07 10.32
C TYR A 75 -10.38 0.98 10.66
N TYR A 76 -11.13 0.09 10.00
CA TYR A 76 -12.54 -0.10 10.32
C TYR A 76 -12.66 -1.16 11.43
N LYS A 77 -12.63 -0.71 12.68
CA LYS A 77 -13.12 -1.54 13.79
C LYS A 77 -14.62 -1.73 13.61
N LYS A 78 -15.10 -2.98 13.62
CA LYS A 78 -16.53 -3.25 13.81
C LYS A 78 -16.92 -2.63 15.15
N SER A 79 -17.83 -1.66 15.17
CA SER A 79 -18.53 -1.31 16.40
C SER A 79 -19.13 -2.61 16.98
N PRO A 80 -18.96 -2.89 18.28
CA PRO A 80 -19.49 -4.11 18.90
C PRO A 80 -21.02 -4.27 18.75
N ASN A 81 -21.75 -3.21 18.36
CA ASN A 81 -23.20 -3.21 18.21
C ASN A 81 -23.74 -3.92 16.95
N ASN A 82 -22.90 -4.26 15.95
CA ASN A 82 -23.38 -4.92 14.72
C ASN A 82 -23.37 -6.46 14.77
N GLN A 83 -23.09 -7.08 15.93
CA GLN A 83 -23.18 -8.54 16.08
C GLN A 83 -24.57 -9.03 16.56
N LYS A 84 -25.44 -8.14 17.06
CA LYS A 84 -26.74 -8.53 17.62
C LYS A 84 -27.90 -8.63 16.62
N LEU A 85 -27.73 -8.22 15.36
CA LEU A 85 -28.82 -8.26 14.39
C LEU A 85 -28.92 -9.58 13.58
N ASN A 86 -27.95 -10.47 13.69
CA ASN A 86 -27.89 -11.68 12.84
C ASN A 86 -28.20 -12.99 13.58
N ASN A 87 -28.69 -12.96 14.83
CA ASN A 87 -28.90 -14.17 15.64
C ASN A 87 -30.36 -14.42 16.07
N ASN A 88 -31.37 -13.78 15.45
CA ASN A 88 -32.78 -14.03 15.78
C ASN A 88 -33.62 -14.37 14.54
N ASN A 89 -33.19 -15.35 13.76
CA ASN A 89 -34.06 -16.14 12.90
C ASN A 89 -33.75 -17.60 13.18
N ASP A 90 -34.40 -18.16 14.20
CA ASP A 90 -34.79 -19.57 14.36
C ASP A 90 -35.72 -19.68 15.58
#